data_AF-A0AAW4U3W7-F1
#
_entry.id   AF-A0AAW4U3W7-F1
#
_cell.length_a   1.000
_cell.length_b   1.000
_cell.length_c   1.000
_cell.angle_alpha   90.00
_cell.angle_beta   90.00
_cell.angle_gamma   90.00
#
_symmetry.space_group_name_H-M   'P 1'
#
loop_
_entity.id
_entity.type
_entity.pdbx_description
1 polymer ?
#
loop_
_entity_poly.entity_id
_entity_poly.type
_entity_poly.pdbx_seq_one_letter_code
_entity_poly.pdbx_strand_id
1 'polypeptide(L)'
;MSKPAKPVEAQSNKMIGETNIGTVYIDTDTIETVKKDGHFYLIVSAEEHYKESDFLTELRKGEDLKDTVSSLTLYMFTNDGRYYCMPQRYLIDSQGKVCGDLGSSMQLQMIDDEIIFKIYTNALKTLEDKNRFRKMMEK
;
A
#
# COMPACT_ATOMS: atom_id res chain seq x y z
N MET A 1 -37.64 7.69 6.92
CA MET A 1 -37.19 6.75 5.87
C MET A 1 -35.72 7.06 5.59
N SER A 2 -34.80 6.38 6.27
CA SER A 2 -33.37 6.60 6.10
C SER A 2 -32.91 5.98 4.79
N LYS A 3 -32.19 6.76 3.98
CA LYS A 3 -31.59 6.32 2.71
C LYS A 3 -30.64 5.15 3.01
N PRO A 4 -30.71 4.03 2.26
CA PRO A 4 -29.74 2.95 2.46
C PRO A 4 -28.35 3.51 2.20
N ALA A 5 -27.44 3.30 3.15
CA ALA A 5 -26.03 3.57 2.94
C ALA A 5 -25.59 2.77 1.70
N LYS A 6 -24.92 3.43 0.76
CA LYS A 6 -24.23 2.71 -0.33
C LYS A 6 -23.34 1.67 0.34
N PRO A 7 -23.23 0.44 -0.21
CA PRO A 7 -22.18 -0.47 0.21
C PRO A 7 -20.87 0.31 0.14
N VAL A 8 -20.15 0.39 1.25
CA VAL A 8 -18.73 0.74 1.19
C VAL A 8 -18.14 -0.36 0.32
N GLU A 9 -17.74 -0.05 -0.91
CA GLU A 9 -17.01 -0.98 -1.75
C GLU A 9 -15.84 -1.48 -0.90
N ALA A 10 -15.84 -2.78 -0.59
CA ALA A 10 -14.78 -3.35 0.23
C ALA A 10 -13.48 -3.10 -0.51
N GLN A 11 -12.55 -2.38 0.13
CA GLN A 11 -11.22 -2.15 -0.41
C GLN A 11 -10.64 -3.50 -0.83
N SER A 12 -10.19 -3.62 -2.09
CA SER A 12 -9.73 -4.89 -2.65
C SER A 12 -8.32 -5.20 -2.14
N ASN A 13 -8.21 -5.45 -0.84
CA ASN A 13 -6.95 -5.69 -0.15
C ASN A 13 -6.49 -7.14 -0.32
N LYS A 14 -5.23 -7.31 -0.71
CA LYS A 14 -4.58 -8.61 -0.88
C LYS A 14 -3.43 -8.74 0.11
N MET A 15 -3.51 -9.76 0.98
CA MET A 15 -2.42 -10.09 1.92
C MET A 15 -1.15 -10.46 1.14
N ILE A 16 -0.02 -9.88 1.56
CA ILE A 16 1.30 -10.07 0.94
C ILE A 16 2.22 -10.90 1.83
N GLY A 17 2.20 -10.66 3.14
CA GLY A 17 3.05 -11.37 4.08
C GLY A 17 3.04 -10.74 5.47
N GLU A 18 3.92 -11.21 6.32
CA GLU A 18 4.10 -10.73 7.69
C GLU A 18 5.50 -10.14 7.86
N THR A 19 5.59 -9.07 8.64
CA THR A 19 6.84 -8.51 9.14
C THR A 19 6.99 -8.87 10.62
N ASN A 20 8.02 -8.35 11.26
CA ASN A 20 8.18 -8.44 12.71
C ASN A 20 7.17 -7.58 13.49
N ILE A 21 6.43 -6.66 12.86
CA ILE A 21 5.50 -5.75 13.57
C ILE A 21 4.05 -5.90 13.13
N GLY A 22 3.78 -6.57 11.99
CA GLY A 22 2.43 -6.63 11.45
C GLY A 22 2.24 -7.52 10.23
N THR A 23 1.07 -7.38 9.62
CA THR A 23 0.72 -8.03 8.36
C THR A 23 0.55 -7.00 7.27
N VAL A 24 1.16 -7.26 6.12
CA VAL A 24 1.16 -6.36 4.97
C VAL A 24 0.11 -6.79 3.97
N TYR A 25 -0.69 -5.83 3.53
CA TYR A 25 -1.70 -5.93 2.49
C TYR A 25 -1.38 -4.92 1.39
N ILE A 26 -1.69 -5.23 0.13
CA ILE A 26 -1.74 -4.23 -0.95
C ILE A 26 -3.18 -3.92 -1.30
N ASP A 27 -3.46 -2.65 -1.58
CA ASP A 27 -4.71 -2.22 -2.17
C ASP A 27 -4.62 -2.43 -3.68
N THR A 28 -5.32 -3.44 -4.18
CA THR A 28 -5.24 -3.79 -5.59
C THR A 28 -5.89 -2.74 -6.50
N ASP A 29 -6.77 -1.89 -5.98
CA ASP A 29 -7.44 -0.82 -6.75
C ASP A 29 -6.52 0.36 -7.03
N THR A 30 -5.49 0.55 -6.21
CA THR A 30 -4.46 1.59 -6.38
C THR A 30 -3.36 1.22 -7.38
N ILE A 31 -3.36 -0.02 -7.90
CA ILE A 31 -2.31 -0.49 -8.81
C ILE A 31 -2.45 0.19 -10.17
N GLU A 32 -1.46 1.00 -10.53
CA GLU A 32 -1.40 1.69 -11.82
C GLU A 32 0.02 1.83 -12.35
N THR A 33 0.13 2.08 -13.65
CA THR A 33 1.40 2.49 -14.27
C THR A 33 1.39 3.98 -14.51
N VAL A 34 2.40 4.68 -14.02
CA VAL A 34 2.60 6.11 -14.30
C VAL A 34 3.82 6.32 -15.18
N LYS A 35 3.81 7.40 -15.96
CA LYS A 35 4.96 7.85 -16.73
C LYS A 35 5.48 9.17 -16.17
N LYS A 36 6.75 9.21 -15.78
CA LYS A 36 7.41 10.41 -15.27
C LYS A 36 8.80 10.53 -15.89
N ASP A 37 9.10 11.71 -16.45
CA ASP A 37 10.40 12.01 -17.07
C ASP A 37 10.84 10.97 -18.11
N GLY A 38 9.88 10.45 -18.89
CA GLY A 38 10.12 9.42 -19.91
C GLY A 38 10.19 7.98 -19.38
N HIS A 39 10.21 7.79 -18.06
CA HIS A 39 10.31 6.49 -17.40
C HIS A 39 8.94 5.99 -16.91
N PHE A 40 8.74 4.67 -16.93
CA PHE A 40 7.53 4.04 -16.43
C PHE A 40 7.75 3.49 -15.02
N TYR A 41 6.75 3.68 -14.18
CA TYR A 41 6.74 3.19 -12.81
C TYR A 41 5.45 2.44 -12.52
N LEU A 42 5.53 1.44 -11.67
CA LEU A 42 4.36 0.76 -11.10
C LEU A 42 4.10 1.36 -9.72
N ILE A 43 2.89 1.88 -9.50
CA ILE A 43 2.46 2.43 -8.22
C ILE A 43 1.50 1.43 -7.56
N VAL A 44 1.62 1.29 -6.24
CA VAL A 44 0.68 0.52 -5.41
C VAL A 44 0.72 1.05 -3.97
N SER A 45 -0.44 1.15 -3.34
CA SER A 45 -0.55 1.38 -1.91
C SER A 45 -0.48 0.06 -1.15
N ALA A 46 0.29 0.03 -0.07
CA ALA A 46 0.30 -1.08 0.87
C ALA A 46 0.02 -0.60 2.28
N GLU A 47 -0.76 -1.39 3.02
CA GLU A 47 -1.08 -1.16 4.41
C GLU A 47 -0.43 -2.25 5.27
N GLU A 48 0.27 -1.85 6.32
CA GLU A 48 0.81 -2.76 7.34
C GLU A 48 -0.03 -2.63 8.61
N HIS A 49 -0.79 -3.68 8.92
CA HIS A 49 -1.63 -3.78 10.11
C HIS A 49 -0.78 -4.25 11.27
N TYR A 50 -0.57 -3.38 12.26
CA TYR A 50 0.31 -3.70 13.39
C TYR A 50 -0.33 -4.75 14.30
N LYS A 51 0.47 -5.75 14.67
CA LYS A 51 0.09 -6.84 15.59
C LYS A 51 0.86 -6.78 16.91
N GLU A 52 2.06 -6.23 16.90
CA GLU A 52 2.94 -6.21 18.07
C GLU A 52 2.50 -5.17 19.11
N SER A 53 2.08 -5.66 20.29
CA SER A 53 1.52 -4.83 21.35
C SER A 53 2.52 -3.82 21.91
N ASP A 54 3.78 -4.21 22.05
CA ASP A 54 4.83 -3.34 22.61
C ASP A 54 5.15 -2.21 21.63
N PHE A 55 5.26 -2.53 20.34
CA PHE A 55 5.42 -1.55 19.28
C PHE A 55 4.26 -0.55 19.26
N LEU A 56 3.02 -1.03 19.26
CA LEU A 56 1.84 -0.17 19.31
C LEU A 56 1.77 0.69 20.57
N THR A 57 2.14 0.13 21.72
CA THR A 57 2.16 0.84 23.00
C THR A 57 3.16 2.00 22.96
N GLU A 58 4.37 1.76 22.46
CA GLU A 58 5.38 2.81 22.32
C GLU A 58 4.95 3.87 21.29
N LEU A 59 4.44 3.45 20.12
CA LEU A 59 3.97 4.34 19.07
C LEU A 59 2.86 5.29 19.56
N ARG A 60 1.88 4.75 20.32
CA ARG A 60 0.71 5.49 20.81
C ARG A 60 0.98 6.41 22.00
N LYS A 61 2.23 6.49 22.48
CA LYS A 61 2.64 7.52 23.46
C LYS A 61 2.64 8.93 22.85
N GLY A 62 2.75 9.04 21.53
CA GLY A 62 2.57 10.32 20.82
C GLY A 62 1.15 10.85 21.01
N GLU A 63 1.01 12.14 21.33
CA GLU A 63 -0.27 12.77 21.69
C GLU A 63 -1.38 12.51 20.65
N ASP A 64 -1.03 12.61 19.36
CA ASP A 64 -1.93 12.46 18.22
C ASP A 64 -1.98 11.02 17.65
N LEU A 65 -1.23 10.09 18.23
CA LEU A 65 -1.03 8.74 17.67
C LEU A 65 -1.86 7.66 18.35
N LYS A 66 -2.67 8.01 19.37
CA LYS A 66 -3.38 7.08 20.27
C LYS A 66 -4.22 6.02 19.55
N ASP A 67 -4.81 6.39 18.42
CA ASP A 67 -5.72 5.53 17.65
C ASP A 67 -5.04 4.78 16.50
N THR A 68 -3.73 4.96 16.31
CA THR A 68 -2.98 4.35 15.21
C THR A 68 -3.03 2.82 15.28
N VAL A 69 -3.46 2.16 14.20
CA VAL A 69 -3.47 0.68 14.08
C VAL A 69 -2.62 0.16 12.93
N SER A 70 -2.36 0.99 11.92
CA SER A 70 -1.63 0.60 10.72
C SER A 70 -0.76 1.74 10.18
N SER A 71 0.16 1.41 9.28
CA SER A 71 0.72 2.39 8.33
C SER A 71 0.23 2.14 6.91
N LEU A 72 -0.02 3.21 6.18
CA LEU A 72 -0.29 3.23 4.74
C LEU A 72 0.93 3.80 4.01
N THR A 73 1.49 3.05 3.08
CA THR A 73 2.63 3.48 2.25
C THR A 73 2.26 3.40 0.78
N LEU A 74 2.47 4.51 0.06
CA LEU A 74 2.48 4.51 -1.40
C LEU A 74 3.87 4.08 -1.89
N TYR A 75 3.94 2.97 -2.61
CA TYR A 75 5.17 2.52 -3.26
C TYR A 75 5.17 2.91 -4.73
N MET A 76 6.34 3.34 -5.23
CA MET A 76 6.59 3.55 -6.65
C MET A 76 7.81 2.75 -7.08
N PHE A 77 7.60 1.72 -7.89
CA PHE A 77 8.62 0.79 -8.37
C PHE A 77 9.09 1.15 -9.79
N THR A 78 10.37 0.97 -10.07
CA THR A 78 10.87 1.00 -11.45
C THR A 78 10.31 -0.19 -12.23
N ASN A 79 10.06 -0.02 -13.52
CA ASN A 79 9.49 -1.07 -14.38
C ASN A 79 10.39 -2.30 -14.57
N ASP A 80 11.69 -2.19 -14.27
CA ASP A 80 12.62 -3.32 -14.24
C ASP A 80 12.62 -4.09 -12.91
N GLY A 81 11.84 -3.63 -11.92
CA GLY A 81 11.70 -4.26 -10.62
C GLY A 81 12.96 -4.24 -9.76
N ARG A 82 13.90 -3.33 -10.03
CA ARG A 82 15.16 -3.24 -9.27
C ARG A 82 15.11 -2.24 -8.13
N TYR A 83 14.33 -1.18 -8.29
CA TYR A 83 14.30 -0.07 -7.35
C TYR A 83 12.88 0.35 -7.01
N TYR A 84 12.75 0.99 -5.85
CA TYR A 84 11.51 1.60 -5.40
C TYR A 84 11.78 2.90 -4.65
N CYS A 85 10.76 3.71 -4.50
CA CYS A 85 10.74 4.77 -3.49
C CYS A 85 9.35 4.83 -2.83
N MET A 86 9.21 5.66 -1.81
CA MET A 86 7.97 5.79 -1.01
C MET A 86 7.48 7.24 -1.05
N PRO A 87 6.72 7.64 -2.09
CA PRO A 87 6.30 9.03 -2.23
C PRO A 87 5.40 9.54 -1.11
N GLN A 88 4.70 8.67 -0.39
CA GLN A 88 3.84 9.06 0.74
C GLN A 88 3.74 7.92 1.75
N ARG A 89 3.70 8.28 3.04
CA ARG A 89 3.55 7.34 4.15
C ARG A 89 2.76 7.99 5.28
N TYR A 90 1.77 7.26 5.81
CA TYR A 90 0.91 7.74 6.89
C TYR A 90 0.75 6.67 7.96
N LEU A 91 0.50 7.10 9.18
CA LEU A 91 -0.11 6.30 10.23
C LEU A 91 -1.62 6.51 10.20
N ILE A 92 -2.40 5.44 10.27
CA ILE A 92 -3.85 5.48 10.16
C ILE A 92 -4.54 4.71 11.30
N ASP A 93 -5.74 5.16 11.65
CA ASP A 93 -6.63 4.47 12.58
C ASP A 93 -7.45 3.36 11.90
N SER A 94 -8.27 2.67 12.69
CA SER A 94 -9.13 1.57 12.20
C SER A 94 -10.20 1.97 11.18
N GLN A 95 -10.43 3.27 10.98
CA GLN A 95 -11.34 3.82 9.98
C GLN A 95 -10.60 4.34 8.74
N GLY A 96 -9.26 4.20 8.70
CA GLY A 96 -8.43 4.72 7.63
C GLY A 96 -8.16 6.23 7.73
N LYS A 97 -8.48 6.87 8.86
CA LYS A 97 -8.18 8.29 9.07
C LYS A 97 -6.71 8.43 9.46
N VAL A 98 -6.05 9.46 8.91
CA VAL A 98 -4.65 9.77 9.21
C VAL A 98 -4.49 10.22 10.67
N CYS A 99 -3.66 9.51 11.42
CA CYS A 99 -3.18 9.86 12.76
C CYS A 99 -1.83 10.59 12.70
N GLY A 100 -1.00 10.31 11.69
CA GLY A 100 0.32 10.92 11.56
C GLY A 100 0.87 10.85 10.14
N ASP A 101 1.69 11.84 9.78
CA ASP A 101 2.41 11.91 8.51
C ASP A 101 3.86 11.45 8.71
N LEU A 102 4.24 10.36 8.05
CA LEU A 102 5.61 9.82 8.08
C LEU A 102 6.48 10.41 6.95
N GLY A 103 5.93 11.31 6.15
CA GLY A 103 6.60 12.02 5.08
C GLY A 103 6.80 11.19 3.81
N SER A 104 7.65 11.72 2.94
CA SER A 104 7.96 11.15 1.64
C SER A 104 9.46 10.89 1.49
N SER A 105 9.82 9.86 0.73
CA SER A 105 11.18 9.64 0.25
C SER A 105 11.13 9.28 -1.23
N MET A 106 11.57 10.21 -2.07
CA MET A 106 11.71 10.02 -3.53
C MET A 106 13.09 9.47 -3.93
N GLN A 107 13.96 9.19 -2.95
CA GLN A 107 15.24 8.56 -3.21
C GLN A 107 15.01 7.08 -3.54
N LEU A 108 15.50 6.65 -4.70
CA LEU A 108 15.42 5.26 -5.13
C LEU A 108 16.28 4.38 -4.22
N GLN A 109 15.66 3.29 -3.75
CA GLN A 109 16.26 2.24 -2.95
C GLN A 109 16.20 0.94 -3.73
N MET A 110 17.20 0.08 -3.57
CA MET A 110 17.20 -1.25 -4.18
C MET A 110 16.13 -2.12 -3.51
N ILE A 111 15.47 -2.97 -4.28
CA ILE A 111 14.60 -4.00 -3.69
C ILE A 111 15.50 -5.12 -3.15
N ASP A 112 15.79 -5.07 -1.86
CA ASP A 112 16.56 -6.08 -1.11
C ASP A 112 15.77 -6.74 0.03
N ASP A 113 14.55 -6.24 0.30
CA ASP A 113 13.61 -6.79 1.27
C ASP A 113 12.58 -7.73 0.61
N GLU A 114 12.31 -8.86 1.25
CA GLU A 114 11.41 -9.90 0.72
C GLU A 114 9.95 -9.41 0.62
N ILE A 115 9.48 -8.63 1.60
CA ILE A 115 8.12 -8.09 1.59
C ILE A 115 7.98 -7.06 0.48
N ILE A 116 8.95 -6.17 0.31
CA ILE A 116 8.96 -5.19 -0.79
C ILE A 116 8.96 -5.89 -2.16
N PHE A 117 9.77 -6.95 -2.33
CA PHE A 117 9.76 -7.76 -3.54
C PHE A 117 8.40 -8.43 -3.79
N LYS A 118 7.75 -8.95 -2.73
CA LYS A 118 6.40 -9.53 -2.83
C LYS A 118 5.35 -8.48 -3.17
N ILE A 119 5.43 -7.26 -2.64
CA ILE A 119 4.54 -6.14 -3.02
C ILE A 119 4.66 -5.90 -4.53
N TYR A 120 5.89 -5.72 -5.03
CA TYR A 120 6.14 -5.47 -6.45
C TYR A 120 5.58 -6.58 -7.35
N THR A 121 5.96 -7.83 -7.10
CA THR A 121 5.57 -8.97 -7.95
C THR A 121 4.07 -9.23 -7.93
N ASN A 122 3.40 -9.07 -6.78
CA ASN A 122 1.95 -9.21 -6.70
C ASN A 122 1.23 -8.05 -7.39
N ALA A 123 1.72 -6.82 -7.26
CA ALA A 123 1.15 -5.68 -7.95
C ALA A 123 1.27 -5.83 -9.47
N LEU A 124 2.45 -6.24 -9.96
CA LEU A 124 2.69 -6.48 -11.39
C LEU A 124 1.75 -7.56 -11.94
N LYS A 125 1.65 -8.71 -11.25
CA LYS A 125 0.75 -9.80 -11.65
C LYS A 125 -0.71 -9.35 -11.70
N THR A 126 -1.16 -8.62 -10.69
CA THR A 126 -2.54 -8.09 -10.66
C THR A 126 -2.79 -7.11 -11.80
N LEU A 127 -1.82 -6.27 -12.16
CA LEU A 127 -1.93 -5.38 -13.31
C LEU A 127 -2.01 -6.15 -14.64
N GLU A 128 -1.18 -7.17 -14.82
CA GLU A 128 -1.22 -8.05 -15.99
C GLU A 128 -2.56 -8.76 -16.15
N ASP A 129 -3.10 -9.28 -15.04
CA ASP A 129 -4.40 -9.93 -15.01
C ASP A 129 -5.51 -8.92 -15.38
N LYS A 130 -5.53 -7.71 -14.78
CA LYS A 130 -6.47 -6.63 -15.14
C LYS A 130 -6.43 -6.31 -16.64
N ASN A 131 -5.23 -6.16 -17.19
CA ASN A 131 -5.03 -5.88 -18.62
C ASN A 131 -5.49 -7.03 -19.52
N ARG A 132 -5.27 -8.28 -19.11
CA ARG A 132 -5.73 -9.47 -19.82
C ARG A 132 -7.25 -9.55 -19.85
N PHE A 133 -7.91 -9.35 -18.71
CA PHE A 133 -9.37 -9.33 -18.63
C PHE A 133 -9.97 -8.23 -19.50
N ARG A 134 -9.42 -7.01 -19.46
CA ARG A 134 -9.89 -5.91 -20.34
C ARG A 134 -9.83 -6.30 -21.82
N LYS A 135 -8.70 -6.85 -22.27
CA LYS A 135 -8.53 -7.33 -23.67
C LYS A 135 -9.51 -8.44 -24.06
N MET A 136 -9.99 -9.24 -23.10
CA MET A 136 -11.00 -10.27 -23.36
C MET A 136 -12.40 -9.68 -23.50
N MET A 137 -12.71 -8.61 -22.76
CA MET A 137 -14.01 -7.92 -22.81
C MET A 137 -14.17 -6.99 -24.01
N GLU A 138 -13.06 -6.58 -24.62
CA GLU A 138 -13.03 -5.79 -25.86
C GLU A 138 -13.24 -6.63 -27.13
N LYS A 139 -13.37 -7.97 -27.00
CA LYS A 139 -13.65 -8.92 -28.09
C LYS A 139 -15.12 -9.32 -28.10
#